data_AF-A0A6B0XFQ8-F1
#
_entry.id   AF-A0A6B0XFQ8-F1
#
_cell.length_a   1.000
_cell.length_b   1.000
_cell.length_c   1.000
_cell.angle_alpha   90.00
_cell.angle_beta   90.00
_cell.angle_gamma   90.00
#
_symmetry.space_group_name_H-M   'P 1'
#
loop_
_entity.id
_entity.type
_entity.pdbx_description
1 polymer ?
#
loop_
_entity_poly.entity_id
_entity_poly.type
_entity_poly.pdbx_seq_one_letter_code
_entity_poly.pdbx_strand_id
1 'polypeptide(L)'
;MAIQRLPRRHPILDGDNPVPHFLQRLADPHPLLYDGGFGSELFARQIELTNSTLANETHPEAVVDIHAEYIAAGADCIGTNTFVASELHLAMADKDPTQAGALARRGAELAQRARELGERDVFIAGSIGPSPGAIEADAGSTDFGIANDKVRAAHQRIIDALCEGGVDFFSVETQFSAVEAAMVCDIARQTGLPIAVNLALKYTQDRKSKQVVYRTDWGHSVADLLDTLASGQYSGGDNLLDHVHLVGVNCGAETRRSEHTGMPYALHGVEQLKAAMQERGLDKKLITYPNAGMPQLNSALRTIYSQSPEEMAAYIPDLAAAGVQIIGGCCGTTPDHIRAFRRALDP
;
A
#
# COMPACT_ATOMS: atom_id res chain seq x y z
N MET A 1 -6.92 -45.34 9.64
CA MET A 1 -7.25 -44.66 8.37
C MET A 1 -6.11 -43.72 8.05
N ALA A 2 -5.35 -44.02 6.99
CA ALA A 2 -4.20 -43.22 6.59
C ALA A 2 -4.67 -41.89 6.01
N ILE A 3 -4.19 -40.79 6.58
CA ILE A 3 -4.45 -39.43 6.09
C ILE A 3 -3.69 -39.29 4.76
N GLN A 4 -4.45 -39.24 3.67
CA GLN A 4 -3.94 -39.04 2.33
C GLN A 4 -3.43 -37.59 2.24
N ARG A 5 -2.11 -37.40 2.36
CA ARG A 5 -1.47 -36.10 2.12
C ARG A 5 -1.78 -35.70 0.67
N LEU A 6 -2.47 -34.58 0.50
CA LEU A 6 -2.67 -33.94 -0.80
C LEU A 6 -1.29 -33.65 -1.42
N PRO A 7 -1.14 -33.75 -2.75
CA PRO A 7 0.13 -33.51 -3.42
C PRO A 7 0.57 -32.06 -3.19
N ARG A 8 1.83 -31.88 -2.78
CA ARG A 8 2.52 -30.58 -2.73
C ARG A 8 2.37 -29.90 -4.10
N ARG A 9 1.61 -28.81 -4.18
CA ARG A 9 1.62 -27.92 -5.35
C ARG A 9 2.87 -27.04 -5.29
N HIS A 10 3.29 -26.60 -6.48
CA HIS A 10 4.68 -26.46 -6.90
C HIS A 10 5.62 -25.68 -5.98
N PRO A 11 6.86 -26.17 -5.77
CA PRO A 11 7.94 -25.30 -5.34
C PRO A 11 8.15 -24.24 -6.42
N ILE A 12 8.35 -22.99 -6.03
CA ILE A 12 8.91 -21.94 -6.90
C ILE A 12 10.12 -22.59 -7.59
N LEU A 13 10.01 -22.81 -8.89
CA LEU A 13 11.10 -23.39 -9.66
C LEU A 13 12.21 -22.36 -9.63
N ASP A 14 13.38 -22.75 -9.12
CA ASP A 14 14.62 -21.99 -9.27
C ASP A 14 14.76 -21.57 -10.74
N GLY A 15 14.45 -20.30 -11.05
CA GLY A 15 14.52 -19.75 -12.41
C GLY A 15 13.27 -19.04 -12.95
N ASP A 16 12.13 -19.06 -12.26
CA ASP A 16 10.95 -18.29 -12.72
C ASP A 16 11.02 -16.83 -12.27
N ASN A 17 11.06 -15.91 -13.24
CA ASN A 17 10.98 -14.47 -13.00
C ASN A 17 9.67 -14.16 -12.21
N PRO A 18 9.73 -13.48 -11.05
CA PRO A 18 8.54 -13.20 -10.22
C PRO A 18 7.49 -12.35 -10.96
N VAL A 19 7.93 -11.55 -11.95
CA VAL A 19 7.05 -10.64 -12.70
C VAL A 19 5.97 -11.38 -13.50
N PRO A 20 6.29 -12.35 -14.39
CA PRO A 20 5.27 -13.18 -15.06
C PRO A 20 4.27 -13.84 -14.10
N HIS A 21 4.73 -14.35 -12.95
CA HIS A 21 3.86 -15.05 -12.00
C HIS A 21 2.86 -14.10 -11.34
N PHE A 22 3.31 -12.95 -10.84
CA PHE A 22 2.42 -11.96 -10.24
C PHE A 22 1.41 -11.41 -11.26
N LEU A 23 1.85 -11.07 -12.46
CA LEU A 23 0.97 -10.58 -13.52
C LEU A 23 -0.06 -11.62 -13.96
N GLN A 24 0.33 -12.90 -14.01
CA GLN A 24 -0.60 -14.01 -14.25
C GLN A 24 -1.64 -14.10 -13.13
N ARG A 25 -1.22 -13.97 -11.87
CA ARG A 25 -2.14 -14.01 -10.74
C ARG A 25 -3.10 -12.81 -10.72
N LEU A 26 -2.67 -11.63 -11.16
CA LEU A 26 -3.56 -10.46 -11.35
C LEU A 26 -4.56 -10.64 -12.51
N ALA A 27 -4.29 -11.55 -13.45
CA ALA A 27 -5.22 -11.84 -14.53
C ALA A 27 -6.38 -12.75 -14.08
N ASP A 28 -6.18 -13.51 -12.99
CA ASP A 28 -7.23 -14.35 -12.38
C ASP A 28 -8.33 -13.46 -11.77
N PRO A 29 -9.62 -13.71 -12.06
CA PRO A 29 -10.71 -12.89 -11.53
C PRO A 29 -10.90 -13.01 -10.01
N HIS A 30 -10.34 -14.03 -9.36
CA HIS A 30 -10.40 -14.16 -7.91
C HIS A 30 -9.47 -13.14 -7.24
N PRO A 31 -9.96 -12.26 -6.35
CA PRO A 31 -9.13 -11.25 -5.70
C PRO A 31 -7.97 -11.86 -4.89
N LEU A 32 -6.87 -11.12 -4.77
CA LEU A 32 -5.79 -11.38 -3.82
C LEU A 32 -6.08 -10.65 -2.50
N LEU A 33 -5.67 -11.24 -1.38
CA LEU A 33 -5.64 -10.54 -0.11
C LEU A 33 -4.28 -9.88 0.15
N TYR A 34 -4.28 -8.57 0.33
CA TYR A 34 -3.19 -7.83 0.94
C TYR A 34 -3.27 -7.94 2.47
N ASP A 35 -2.17 -7.67 3.16
CA ASP A 35 -2.10 -7.70 4.61
C ASP A 35 -2.78 -6.49 5.26
N GLY A 36 -2.39 -6.17 6.51
CA GLY A 36 -3.02 -5.16 7.34
C GLY A 36 -2.05 -4.13 7.91
N GLY A 37 -2.46 -3.46 8.99
CA GLY A 37 -1.72 -2.38 9.61
C GLY A 37 -0.46 -2.84 10.35
N PHE A 38 0.71 -2.65 9.74
CA PHE A 38 2.00 -3.02 10.33
C PHE A 38 2.34 -2.23 11.60
N GLY A 39 2.17 -0.89 11.56
CA GLY A 39 2.48 -0.03 12.71
C GLY A 39 1.63 -0.35 13.95
N SER A 40 0.33 -0.63 13.76
CA SER A 40 -0.55 -1.06 14.85
C SER A 40 -0.11 -2.36 15.51
N GLU A 41 0.44 -3.29 14.73
CA GLU A 41 0.95 -4.57 15.23
C GLU A 41 2.26 -4.40 16.02
N LEU A 42 3.11 -3.44 15.66
CA LEU A 42 4.27 -3.06 16.49
C LEU A 42 3.82 -2.48 17.83
N PHE A 43 2.83 -1.57 17.83
CA PHE A 43 2.27 -1.01 19.06
C PHE A 43 1.62 -2.08 19.95
N ALA A 44 0.92 -3.05 19.38
CA ALA A 44 0.34 -4.17 20.12
C ALA A 44 1.40 -5.02 20.84
N ARG A 45 2.63 -5.06 20.29
CA ARG A 45 3.81 -5.71 20.87
C ARG A 45 4.63 -4.80 21.79
N GLN A 46 4.11 -3.61 22.12
CA GLN A 46 4.78 -2.61 22.96
C GLN A 46 6.09 -2.07 22.34
N ILE A 47 6.19 -2.11 21.01
CA ILE A 47 7.33 -1.57 20.27
C ILE A 47 6.92 -0.18 19.77
N GLU A 48 7.31 0.84 20.54
CA GLU A 48 7.04 2.24 20.22
C GLU A 48 8.33 2.92 19.73
N LEU A 49 8.38 3.22 18.43
CA LEU A 49 9.53 3.83 17.78
C LEU A 49 9.11 5.13 17.11
N THR A 50 9.99 6.13 17.11
CA THR A 50 9.73 7.40 16.41
C THR A 50 9.67 7.24 14.89
N ASN A 51 10.22 6.13 14.38
CA ASN A 51 10.11 5.69 12.99
C ASN A 51 10.03 4.16 12.99
N SER A 52 8.95 3.59 12.43
CA SER A 52 8.69 2.14 12.48
C SER A 52 9.72 1.31 11.70
N THR A 53 10.38 1.88 10.69
CA THR A 53 11.41 1.19 9.89
C THR A 53 12.60 0.77 10.74
N LEU A 54 12.88 1.47 11.85
CA LEU A 54 13.94 1.10 12.78
C LEU A 54 13.73 -0.30 13.41
N ALA A 55 12.49 -0.81 13.42
CA ALA A 55 12.20 -2.17 13.88
C ALA A 55 12.91 -3.23 13.02
N ASN A 56 13.23 -2.94 11.75
CA ASN A 56 13.92 -3.88 10.86
C ASN A 56 15.32 -4.25 11.38
N GLU A 57 15.97 -3.34 12.11
CA GLU A 57 17.28 -3.59 12.74
C GLU A 57 17.13 -3.95 14.22
N THR A 58 16.28 -3.24 14.94
CA THR A 58 16.21 -3.32 16.42
C THR A 58 15.31 -4.45 16.92
N HIS A 59 14.31 -4.86 16.13
CA HIS A 59 13.32 -5.88 16.48
C HIS A 59 13.01 -6.80 15.28
N PRO A 60 14.03 -7.40 14.61
CA PRO A 60 13.84 -8.12 13.36
C PRO A 60 12.92 -9.34 13.50
N GLU A 61 12.96 -10.04 14.64
CA GLU A 61 12.07 -11.18 14.89
C GLU A 61 10.60 -10.73 14.99
N ALA A 62 10.32 -9.59 15.63
CA ALA A 62 8.96 -9.06 15.70
C ALA A 62 8.42 -8.69 14.31
N VAL A 63 9.27 -8.16 13.43
CA VAL A 63 8.91 -7.85 12.04
C VAL A 63 8.56 -9.14 11.27
N VAL A 64 9.38 -10.19 11.41
CA VAL A 64 9.13 -11.51 10.81
C VAL A 64 7.83 -12.12 11.34
N ASP A 65 7.61 -12.07 12.65
CA ASP A 65 6.41 -12.60 13.29
C ASP A 65 5.13 -11.91 12.78
N ILE A 66 5.15 -10.58 12.64
CA ILE A 66 4.01 -9.83 12.09
C ILE A 66 3.68 -10.29 10.66
N HIS A 67 4.68 -10.38 9.78
CA HIS A 67 4.46 -10.89 8.43
C HIS A 67 3.94 -12.34 8.45
N ALA A 68 4.54 -13.22 9.26
CA ALA A 68 4.13 -14.61 9.37
C ALA A 68 2.68 -14.76 9.86
N GLU A 69 2.24 -13.90 10.78
CA GLU A 69 0.87 -13.88 11.27
C GLU A 69 -0.14 -13.45 10.19
N TYR A 70 0.20 -12.48 9.34
CA TYR A 70 -0.65 -12.10 8.20
C TYR A 70 -0.69 -13.20 7.12
N ILE A 71 0.44 -13.84 6.83
CA ILE A 71 0.49 -15.01 5.93
C ILE A 71 -0.40 -16.13 6.48
N ALA A 72 -0.28 -16.46 7.76
CA ALA A 72 -1.11 -17.47 8.43
C ALA A 72 -2.60 -17.08 8.49
N ALA A 73 -2.90 -15.78 8.53
CA ALA A 73 -4.25 -15.26 8.43
C ALA A 73 -4.88 -15.40 7.03
N GLY A 74 -4.07 -15.68 6.01
CA GLY A 74 -4.52 -15.92 4.64
C GLY A 74 -4.25 -14.77 3.67
N ALA A 75 -3.33 -13.86 3.99
CA ALA A 75 -2.81 -12.90 3.04
C ALA A 75 -2.12 -13.62 1.87
N ASP A 76 -2.37 -13.17 0.64
CA ASP A 76 -1.63 -13.59 -0.55
C ASP A 76 -0.51 -12.61 -0.90
N CYS A 77 -0.57 -11.38 -0.38
CA CYS A 77 0.43 -10.33 -0.53
C CYS A 77 0.74 -9.72 0.85
N ILE A 78 2.02 -9.43 1.12
CA ILE A 78 2.46 -8.70 2.32
C ILE A 78 3.27 -7.46 1.94
N GLY A 79 3.10 -6.36 2.66
CA GLY A 79 3.86 -5.12 2.46
C GLY A 79 5.06 -5.01 3.38
N THR A 80 6.25 -4.73 2.87
CA THR A 80 7.47 -4.56 3.68
C THR A 80 7.33 -3.44 4.73
N ASN A 81 7.97 -3.56 5.89
CA ASN A 81 8.02 -2.47 6.89
C ASN A 81 8.98 -1.35 6.45
N THR A 82 8.60 -0.62 5.38
CA THR A 82 9.44 0.39 4.71
C THR A 82 8.70 1.67 4.35
N PHE A 83 7.43 1.80 4.75
CA PHE A 83 6.59 2.96 4.49
C PHE A 83 7.27 4.31 4.81
N VAL A 84 8.00 4.39 5.93
CA VAL A 84 8.75 5.58 6.38
C VAL A 84 10.27 5.37 6.37
N ALA A 85 10.79 4.58 5.41
CA ALA A 85 12.21 4.24 5.36
C ALA A 85 13.12 5.33 4.77
N SER A 86 12.56 6.32 4.06
CA SER A 86 13.36 7.31 3.33
C SER A 86 14.21 8.19 4.25
N GLU A 87 15.29 8.73 3.69
CA GLU A 87 16.22 9.63 4.39
C GLU A 87 15.50 10.83 5.02
N LEU A 88 14.48 11.33 4.32
CA LEU A 88 13.65 12.44 4.78
C LEU A 88 12.88 12.10 6.06
N HIS A 89 12.32 10.88 6.16
CA HIS A 89 11.63 10.42 7.36
C HIS A 89 12.57 10.15 8.52
N LEU A 90 13.75 9.58 8.26
CA LEU A 90 14.76 9.36 9.29
C LEU A 90 15.25 10.69 9.85
N ALA A 91 15.51 11.69 8.99
CA ALA A 91 15.86 13.04 9.41
C ALA A 91 14.75 13.68 10.27
N MET A 92 13.48 13.57 9.86
CA MET A 92 12.33 14.08 10.63
C MET A 92 12.19 13.42 12.01
N ALA A 93 12.64 12.17 12.14
CA ALA A 93 12.60 11.40 13.39
C ALA A 93 13.88 11.56 14.25
N ASP A 94 14.76 12.51 13.91
CA ASP A 94 16.08 12.73 14.52
C ASP A 94 16.96 11.46 14.53
N LYS A 95 16.98 10.74 13.40
CA LYS A 95 17.78 9.53 13.15
C LYS A 95 18.76 9.74 12.00
N ASP A 96 19.74 8.85 11.89
CA ASP A 96 20.76 8.89 10.84
C ASP A 96 20.15 8.60 9.46
N PRO A 97 20.06 9.60 8.56
CA PRO A 97 19.44 9.41 7.25
C PRO A 97 20.21 8.43 6.35
N THR A 98 21.51 8.27 6.57
CA THR A 98 22.36 7.40 5.74
C THR A 98 22.00 5.92 5.85
N GLN A 99 21.23 5.55 6.89
CA GLN A 99 20.77 4.19 7.12
C GLN A 99 19.52 3.80 6.29
N ALA A 100 18.88 4.75 5.61
CA ALA A 100 17.62 4.56 4.89
C ALA A 100 17.62 3.34 3.94
N GLY A 101 18.62 3.27 3.05
CA GLY A 101 18.74 2.15 2.11
C GLY A 101 18.96 0.81 2.80
N ALA A 102 19.83 0.77 3.83
CA ALA A 102 20.10 -0.46 4.56
C ALA A 102 18.87 -0.98 5.32
N LEU A 103 18.12 -0.08 5.96
CA LEU A 103 16.88 -0.41 6.67
C LEU A 103 15.76 -0.86 5.72
N ALA A 104 15.66 -0.26 4.54
CA ALA A 104 14.70 -0.65 3.52
C ALA A 104 14.99 -2.05 2.96
N ARG A 105 16.24 -2.30 2.57
CA ARG A 105 16.68 -3.62 2.13
C ARG A 105 16.42 -4.67 3.21
N ARG A 106 16.76 -4.35 4.47
CA ARG A 106 16.52 -5.24 5.60
C ARG A 106 15.03 -5.54 5.78
N GLY A 107 14.15 -4.56 5.61
CA GLY A 107 12.69 -4.77 5.67
C GLY A 107 12.20 -5.78 4.63
N ALA A 108 12.72 -5.70 3.40
CA ALA A 108 12.42 -6.67 2.35
C ALA A 108 12.99 -8.07 2.66
N GLU A 109 14.24 -8.17 3.14
CA GLU A 109 14.84 -9.45 3.57
C GLU A 109 14.05 -10.14 4.70
N LEU A 110 13.47 -9.37 5.63
CA LEU A 110 12.66 -9.91 6.72
C LEU A 110 11.30 -10.42 6.22
N ALA A 111 10.68 -9.73 5.26
CA ALA A 111 9.48 -10.22 4.58
C ALA A 111 9.77 -11.51 3.80
N GLN A 112 10.92 -11.59 3.11
CA GLN A 112 11.39 -12.81 2.44
C GLN A 112 11.52 -13.97 3.42
N ARG A 113 12.18 -13.75 4.56
CA ARG A 113 12.30 -14.76 5.60
C ARG A 113 10.94 -15.23 6.12
N ALA A 114 9.98 -14.32 6.32
CA ALA A 114 8.63 -14.71 6.75
C ALA A 114 7.90 -15.56 5.69
N ARG A 115 8.05 -15.21 4.40
CA ARG A 115 7.56 -16.02 3.27
C ARG A 115 8.15 -17.43 3.26
N GLU A 116 9.47 -17.56 3.46
CA GLU A 116 10.17 -18.86 3.48
C GLU A 116 9.73 -19.76 4.66
N LEU A 117 9.33 -19.17 5.78
CA LEU A 117 8.82 -19.88 6.94
C LEU A 117 7.35 -20.31 6.78
N GLY A 118 6.60 -19.63 5.91
CA GLY A 118 5.19 -19.90 5.64
C GLY A 118 4.96 -21.11 4.74
N GLU A 119 3.77 -21.72 4.85
CA GLU A 119 3.35 -22.78 3.93
C GLU A 119 2.60 -22.25 2.68
N ARG A 120 2.25 -20.96 2.69
CA ARG A 120 1.54 -20.29 1.59
C ARG A 120 2.55 -19.51 0.78
N ASP A 121 2.49 -19.68 -0.54
CA ASP A 121 3.22 -18.79 -1.45
C ASP A 121 2.57 -17.40 -1.42
N VAL A 122 3.40 -16.37 -1.21
CA VAL A 122 2.93 -14.98 -1.06
C VAL A 122 3.83 -14.01 -1.82
N PHE A 123 3.22 -12.95 -2.34
CA PHE A 123 3.93 -11.86 -3.00
C PHE A 123 4.35 -10.81 -1.97
N ILE A 124 5.56 -10.29 -2.11
CA ILE A 124 6.12 -9.25 -1.24
C ILE A 124 6.08 -7.92 -1.99
N ALA A 125 5.31 -6.98 -1.45
CA ALA A 125 5.21 -5.63 -1.95
C ALA A 125 6.25 -4.75 -1.26
N GLY A 126 7.07 -4.05 -2.03
CA GLY A 126 7.86 -2.94 -1.54
C GLY A 126 6.96 -1.76 -1.18
N SER A 127 6.69 -1.58 0.12
CA SER A 127 5.90 -0.45 0.63
C SER A 127 6.67 0.85 0.51
N ILE A 128 6.12 1.82 -0.21
CA ILE A 128 6.70 3.14 -0.44
C ILE A 128 5.67 4.20 -0.08
N GLY A 129 5.83 4.82 1.10
CA GLY A 129 5.01 5.95 1.54
C GLY A 129 5.40 7.28 0.87
N PRO A 130 4.59 8.34 1.04
CA PRO A 130 4.92 9.68 0.55
C PRO A 130 6.05 10.31 1.36
N SER A 131 6.67 11.36 0.86
CA SER A 131 7.63 12.16 1.63
C SER A 131 6.98 12.75 2.90
N PRO A 132 7.76 12.98 3.97
CA PRO A 132 7.22 13.45 5.24
C PRO A 132 6.53 14.82 5.15
N GLY A 133 5.60 15.04 6.08
CA GLY A 133 4.93 16.32 6.28
C GLY A 133 3.71 16.57 5.40
N ALA A 134 3.34 15.62 4.53
CA ALA A 134 2.35 15.85 3.48
C ALA A 134 2.63 17.16 2.74
N ILE A 135 3.91 17.47 2.50
CA ILE A 135 4.38 18.70 1.85
C ILE A 135 4.53 18.40 0.36
N GLU A 136 3.89 19.19 -0.51
CA GLU A 136 3.97 18.99 -1.96
C GLU A 136 5.41 19.14 -2.46
N ALA A 137 5.77 18.27 -3.39
CA ALA A 137 7.01 18.37 -4.12
C ALA A 137 6.83 19.43 -5.23
N ASP A 138 7.41 20.62 -5.03
CA ASP A 138 7.33 21.73 -5.98
C ASP A 138 8.48 21.66 -7.00
N ALA A 139 8.13 21.86 -8.28
CA ALA A 139 9.03 21.85 -9.43
C ALA A 139 9.85 23.14 -9.60
N GLY A 140 9.68 24.14 -8.74
CA GLY A 140 10.38 25.42 -8.85
C GLY A 140 10.81 26.00 -7.50
N SER A 141 12.06 25.74 -7.12
CA SER A 141 12.90 26.63 -6.29
C SER A 141 12.21 27.49 -5.20
N THR A 142 11.50 26.97 -4.18
CA THR A 142 11.01 27.87 -3.09
C THR A 142 10.85 27.26 -1.69
N ASP A 143 10.73 28.19 -0.72
CA ASP A 143 10.64 28.14 0.75
C ASP A 143 9.44 27.36 1.37
N PHE A 144 8.64 26.64 0.60
CA PHE A 144 7.49 25.85 1.08
C PHE A 144 7.37 24.55 0.29
N GLY A 145 8.06 23.49 0.71
CA GLY A 145 8.18 22.30 -0.13
C GLY A 145 9.38 21.43 0.23
N ILE A 146 9.38 20.18 -0.25
CA ILE A 146 10.63 19.42 -0.43
C ILE A 146 10.94 19.47 -1.94
N ALA A 147 12.14 19.90 -2.31
CA ALA A 147 12.50 20.04 -3.71
C ALA A 147 12.42 18.68 -4.45
N ASN A 148 11.91 18.70 -5.70
CA ASN A 148 11.68 17.49 -6.49
C ASN A 148 12.92 16.61 -6.66
N ASP A 149 14.11 17.20 -6.76
CA ASP A 149 15.38 16.47 -6.86
C ASP A 149 15.68 15.66 -5.59
N LYS A 150 15.41 16.24 -4.41
CA LYS A 150 15.53 15.55 -3.13
C LYS A 150 14.50 14.44 -2.97
N VAL A 151 13.24 14.69 -3.36
CA VAL A 151 12.17 13.67 -3.34
C VAL A 151 12.56 12.50 -4.24
N ARG A 152 12.99 12.77 -5.47
CA ARG A 152 13.44 11.75 -6.42
C ARG A 152 14.64 10.96 -5.90
N ALA A 153 15.67 11.64 -5.37
CA ALA A 153 16.84 10.97 -4.83
C ALA A 153 16.50 10.05 -3.64
N ALA A 154 15.63 10.50 -2.74
CA ALA A 154 15.18 9.71 -1.60
C ALA A 154 14.41 8.46 -2.05
N HIS A 155 13.46 8.60 -2.98
CA HIS A 155 12.70 7.47 -3.50
C HIS A 155 13.54 6.50 -4.33
N GLN A 156 14.48 7.00 -5.14
CA GLN A 156 15.43 6.14 -5.89
C GLN A 156 16.20 5.23 -4.95
N ARG A 157 16.75 5.78 -3.86
CA ARG A 157 17.51 5.00 -2.87
C ARG A 157 16.67 3.90 -2.23
N ILE A 158 15.39 4.16 -1.95
CA ILE A 158 14.48 3.17 -1.36
C ILE A 158 14.08 2.10 -2.38
N ILE A 159 13.76 2.50 -3.62
CA ILE A 159 13.42 1.57 -4.69
C ILE A 159 14.59 0.62 -5.01
N ASP A 160 15.81 1.15 -5.11
CA ASP A 160 17.02 0.34 -5.33
C ASP A 160 17.22 -0.67 -4.19
N ALA A 161 17.08 -0.23 -2.94
CA ALA A 161 17.22 -1.10 -1.77
C ALA A 161 16.15 -2.19 -1.67
N LEU A 162 14.90 -1.88 -2.05
CA LEU A 162 13.81 -2.86 -2.10
C LEU A 162 14.04 -3.89 -3.21
N CYS A 163 14.56 -3.47 -4.38
CA CYS A 163 15.01 -4.38 -5.43
C CYS A 163 16.12 -5.32 -4.94
N GLU A 164 17.15 -4.79 -4.27
CA GLU A 164 18.21 -5.60 -3.66
C GLU A 164 17.68 -6.62 -2.65
N GLY A 165 16.63 -6.24 -1.89
CA GLY A 165 15.96 -7.11 -0.93
C GLY A 165 14.98 -8.12 -1.55
N GLY A 166 14.74 -8.05 -2.86
CA GLY A 166 13.97 -9.03 -3.60
C GLY A 166 12.45 -8.88 -3.51
N VAL A 167 11.90 -7.66 -3.52
CA VAL A 167 10.44 -7.47 -3.61
C VAL A 167 9.89 -7.93 -4.97
N ASP A 168 8.63 -8.37 -5.01
CA ASP A 168 7.98 -8.88 -6.23
C ASP A 168 7.27 -7.76 -7.02
N PHE A 169 6.80 -6.71 -6.32
CA PHE A 169 6.19 -5.52 -6.91
C PHE A 169 6.28 -4.32 -5.95
N PHE A 170 5.97 -3.12 -6.43
CA PHE A 170 5.92 -1.92 -5.60
C PHE A 170 4.49 -1.54 -5.23
N SER A 171 4.28 -1.22 -3.95
CA SER A 171 3.07 -0.53 -3.48
C SER A 171 3.45 0.92 -3.15
N VAL A 172 3.28 1.80 -4.14
CA VAL A 172 3.37 3.26 -3.94
C VAL A 172 2.08 3.66 -3.25
N GLU A 173 2.14 3.89 -1.94
CA GLU A 173 0.95 3.93 -1.10
C GLU A 173 0.78 5.23 -0.33
N THR A 174 -0.46 5.49 0.06
CA THR A 174 -0.88 6.66 0.87
C THR A 174 -0.39 7.98 0.28
N GLN A 175 -0.34 8.08 -1.04
CA GLN A 175 0.14 9.30 -1.68
C GLN A 175 -0.86 10.44 -1.48
N PHE A 176 -0.37 11.57 -1.00
CA PHE A 176 -1.15 12.79 -0.83
C PHE A 176 -1.06 13.72 -2.05
N SER A 177 -0.13 13.46 -2.96
CA SER A 177 0.03 14.23 -4.20
C SER A 177 0.13 13.30 -5.41
N ALA A 178 -0.62 13.59 -6.45
CA ALA A 178 -0.51 12.91 -7.75
C ALA A 178 0.87 13.17 -8.40
N VAL A 179 1.47 14.33 -8.12
CA VAL A 179 2.80 14.71 -8.61
C VAL A 179 3.87 13.80 -8.01
N GLU A 180 3.88 13.65 -6.68
CA GLU A 180 4.83 12.76 -6.03
C GLU A 180 4.62 11.31 -6.48
N ALA A 181 3.36 10.84 -6.51
CA ALA A 181 3.03 9.51 -7.01
C ALA A 181 3.59 9.26 -8.42
N ALA A 182 3.48 10.23 -9.34
CA ALA A 182 4.04 10.13 -10.69
C ALA A 182 5.57 10.09 -10.69
N MET A 183 6.25 10.88 -9.86
CA MET A 183 7.70 10.81 -9.72
C MET A 183 8.17 9.44 -9.20
N VAL A 184 7.47 8.87 -8.21
CA VAL A 184 7.80 7.52 -7.71
C VAL A 184 7.56 6.47 -8.78
N CYS A 185 6.45 6.55 -9.53
CA CYS A 185 6.17 5.62 -10.64
C CYS A 185 7.22 5.71 -11.76
N ASP A 186 7.70 6.91 -12.09
CA ASP A 186 8.77 7.14 -13.07
C ASP A 186 10.11 6.53 -12.65
N ILE A 187 10.39 6.50 -11.35
CA ILE A 187 11.57 5.81 -10.82
C ILE A 187 11.34 4.29 -10.84
N ALA A 188 10.23 3.84 -10.28
CA ALA A 188 9.92 2.41 -10.12
C ALA A 188 9.85 1.67 -11.46
N ARG A 189 9.35 2.30 -12.53
CA ARG A 189 9.26 1.65 -13.86
C ARG A 189 10.61 1.23 -14.42
N GLN A 190 11.71 1.87 -14.01
CA GLN A 190 13.06 1.56 -14.51
C GLN A 190 13.53 0.18 -14.05
N THR A 191 12.93 -0.36 -12.99
CA THR A 191 13.23 -1.69 -12.44
C THR A 191 12.59 -2.83 -13.24
N GLY A 192 11.53 -2.53 -14.01
CA GLY A 192 10.70 -3.53 -14.68
C GLY A 192 9.75 -4.30 -13.75
N LEU A 193 9.73 -4.03 -12.44
CA LEU A 193 8.78 -4.64 -11.52
C LEU A 193 7.38 -4.01 -11.64
N PRO A 194 6.30 -4.78 -11.40
CA PRO A 194 4.93 -4.27 -11.38
C PRO A 194 4.73 -3.16 -10.33
N ILE A 195 3.81 -2.24 -10.62
CA ILE A 195 3.56 -1.05 -9.79
C ILE A 195 2.07 -0.98 -9.45
N ALA A 196 1.77 -0.93 -8.16
CA ALA A 196 0.52 -0.43 -7.61
C ALA A 196 0.70 1.00 -7.12
N VAL A 197 -0.23 1.91 -7.47
CA VAL A 197 -0.23 3.29 -6.97
C VAL A 197 -1.55 3.62 -6.28
N ASN A 198 -1.46 4.17 -5.07
CA ASN A 198 -2.60 4.38 -4.18
C ASN A 198 -2.60 5.81 -3.62
N LEU A 199 -3.75 6.47 -3.69
CA LEU A 199 -3.97 7.74 -2.99
C LEU A 199 -4.59 7.53 -1.63
N ALA A 200 -4.24 8.41 -0.69
CA ALA A 200 -5.04 8.65 0.51
C ALA A 200 -5.94 9.88 0.28
N LEU A 201 -7.25 9.66 0.34
CA LEU A 201 -8.25 10.68 0.04
C LEU A 201 -9.12 10.97 1.27
N LYS A 202 -9.74 12.15 1.28
CA LYS A 202 -10.76 12.57 2.25
C LYS A 202 -12.03 12.99 1.52
N TYR A 203 -13.13 13.02 2.26
CA TYR A 203 -14.39 13.52 1.74
C TYR A 203 -14.25 14.99 1.34
N THR A 204 -14.63 15.30 0.10
CA THR A 204 -14.95 16.66 -0.30
C THR A 204 -16.25 16.67 -1.09
N GLN A 205 -16.84 17.85 -1.24
CA GLN A 205 -18.06 18.02 -1.99
C GLN A 205 -17.92 19.23 -2.89
N ASP A 206 -18.20 19.06 -4.18
CA ASP A 206 -18.23 20.19 -5.09
C ASP A 206 -19.32 21.18 -4.65
N ARG A 207 -18.96 22.46 -4.59
CA ARG A 207 -19.82 23.49 -4.01
C ARG A 207 -21.09 23.70 -4.82
N LYS A 208 -21.04 23.54 -6.14
CA LYS A 208 -22.14 23.86 -7.07
C LYS A 208 -23.04 22.64 -7.30
N SER A 209 -22.48 21.54 -7.76
CA SER A 209 -23.18 20.30 -8.08
C SER A 209 -23.61 19.51 -6.85
N LYS A 210 -22.98 19.77 -5.68
CA LYS A 210 -23.13 18.99 -4.44
C LYS A 210 -22.71 17.53 -4.57
N GLN A 211 -22.04 17.16 -5.66
CA GLN A 211 -21.50 15.82 -5.82
C GLN A 211 -20.33 15.61 -4.87
N VAL A 212 -20.29 14.43 -4.26
CA VAL A 212 -19.16 13.98 -3.44
C VAL A 212 -18.01 13.66 -4.38
N VAL A 213 -16.84 14.23 -4.11
CA VAL A 213 -15.60 13.96 -4.83
C VAL A 213 -14.51 13.76 -3.80
N TYR A 214 -13.83 12.63 -3.82
CA TYR A 214 -12.74 12.40 -2.88
C TYR A 214 -11.47 13.04 -3.41
N ARG A 215 -10.76 13.73 -2.52
CA ARG A 215 -9.51 14.43 -2.87
C ARG A 215 -8.45 14.19 -1.81
N THR A 216 -7.19 14.26 -2.19
CA THR A 216 -6.06 14.27 -1.27
C THR A 216 -6.03 15.58 -0.48
N ASP A 217 -5.09 15.70 0.47
CA ASP A 217 -4.86 16.97 1.17
C ASP A 217 -4.40 18.11 0.25
N TRP A 218 -3.77 17.77 -0.87
CA TRP A 218 -3.38 18.69 -1.94
C TRP A 218 -4.47 18.93 -2.98
N GLY A 219 -5.66 18.37 -2.76
CA GLY A 219 -6.79 18.59 -3.64
C GLY A 219 -6.81 17.72 -4.89
N HIS A 220 -5.90 16.76 -5.06
CA HIS A 220 -5.92 15.83 -6.19
C HIS A 220 -6.99 14.76 -6.01
N SER A 221 -7.81 14.53 -7.03
CA SER A 221 -8.74 13.40 -7.13
C SER A 221 -8.09 12.19 -7.78
N VAL A 222 -8.80 11.06 -7.83
CA VAL A 222 -8.39 9.89 -8.62
C VAL A 222 -8.27 10.19 -10.12
N ALA A 223 -9.10 11.09 -10.65
CA ALA A 223 -9.00 11.55 -12.03
C ALA A 223 -7.71 12.34 -12.26
N ASP A 224 -7.37 13.24 -11.32
CA ASP A 224 -6.15 14.03 -11.38
C ASP A 224 -4.90 13.13 -11.34
N LEU A 225 -4.92 12.02 -10.58
CA LEU A 225 -3.84 11.01 -10.62
C LEU A 225 -3.66 10.41 -12.01
N LEU A 226 -4.74 9.92 -12.63
CA LEU A 226 -4.67 9.29 -13.95
C LEU A 226 -4.15 10.27 -15.00
N ASP A 227 -4.62 11.52 -14.97
CA ASP A 227 -4.16 12.57 -15.88
C ASP A 227 -2.69 12.93 -15.64
N THR A 228 -2.27 13.00 -14.38
CA THR A 228 -0.87 13.28 -14.01
C THR A 228 0.07 12.18 -14.51
N LEU A 229 -0.30 10.91 -14.32
CA LEU A 229 0.47 9.76 -14.81
C LEU A 229 0.54 9.74 -16.34
N ALA A 230 -0.54 10.11 -17.02
CA ALA A 230 -0.59 10.15 -18.49
C ALA A 230 0.15 11.33 -19.12
N SER A 231 0.38 12.40 -18.35
CA SER A 231 0.81 13.70 -18.89
C SER A 231 2.20 13.72 -19.53
N GLY A 232 3.09 12.79 -19.18
CA GLY A 232 4.51 12.84 -19.57
C GLY A 232 5.34 13.89 -18.82
N GLN A 233 4.72 14.77 -18.03
CA GLN A 233 5.39 15.91 -17.39
C GLN A 233 6.48 15.47 -16.40
N TYR A 234 6.26 14.36 -15.70
CA TYR A 234 7.14 13.85 -14.64
C TYR A 234 7.97 12.64 -15.05
N SER A 235 8.03 12.34 -16.35
CA SER A 235 8.60 11.09 -16.88
C SER A 235 9.37 11.30 -18.19
N GLY A 236 9.75 12.55 -18.49
CA GLY A 236 10.48 12.88 -19.72
C GLY A 236 9.65 12.73 -20.99
N GLY A 237 8.32 12.77 -20.88
CA GLY A 237 7.37 12.65 -22.00
C GLY A 237 6.65 11.30 -22.07
N ASP A 238 7.05 10.30 -21.27
CA ASP A 238 6.46 8.96 -21.30
C ASP A 238 5.11 8.89 -20.57
N ASN A 239 4.15 8.14 -21.10
CA ASN A 239 2.91 7.85 -20.40
C ASN A 239 3.16 6.80 -19.29
N LEU A 240 3.14 7.23 -18.03
CA LEU A 240 3.40 6.33 -16.89
C LEU A 240 2.30 5.28 -16.70
N LEU A 241 1.09 5.51 -17.23
CA LEU A 241 0.04 4.50 -17.17
C LEU A 241 0.44 3.23 -17.92
N ASP A 242 1.36 3.25 -18.89
CA ASP A 242 1.81 2.04 -19.58
C ASP A 242 2.65 1.12 -18.66
N HIS A 243 3.15 1.65 -17.54
CA HIS A 243 3.98 0.94 -16.56
C HIS A 243 3.27 0.67 -15.23
N VAL A 244 2.18 1.39 -14.94
CA VAL A 244 1.35 1.17 -13.75
C VAL A 244 0.35 0.04 -14.01
N HIS A 245 0.32 -0.94 -13.11
CA HIS A 245 -0.48 -2.16 -13.25
C HIS A 245 -1.74 -2.12 -12.39
N LEU A 246 -1.63 -1.57 -11.18
CA LEU A 246 -2.76 -1.35 -10.29
C LEU A 246 -2.90 0.12 -9.89
N VAL A 247 -4.14 0.58 -9.80
CA VAL A 247 -4.50 1.90 -9.26
C VAL A 247 -5.49 1.70 -8.12
N GLY A 248 -5.38 2.53 -7.08
CA GLY A 248 -6.18 2.30 -5.88
C GLY A 248 -6.31 3.46 -4.91
N VAL A 249 -6.98 3.13 -3.82
CA VAL A 249 -7.13 4.01 -2.65
C VAL A 249 -6.86 3.19 -1.39
N ASN A 250 -6.11 3.75 -0.46
CA ASN A 250 -5.80 3.09 0.80
C ASN A 250 -5.85 4.05 1.99
N CYS A 251 -5.88 3.48 3.20
CA CYS A 251 -6.01 4.23 4.44
C CYS A 251 -7.36 4.98 4.51
N GLY A 252 -7.36 6.27 4.17
CA GLY A 252 -8.47 7.20 4.31
C GLY A 252 -8.14 8.32 5.28
N ALA A 253 -8.20 9.57 4.80
CA ALA A 253 -7.81 10.76 5.57
C ALA A 253 -9.03 11.48 6.21
N GLU A 254 -10.20 10.84 6.21
CA GLU A 254 -11.41 11.40 6.81
C GLU A 254 -11.43 11.23 8.33
N THR A 255 -11.70 12.32 9.05
CA THR A 255 -11.67 12.35 10.53
C THR A 255 -12.97 12.85 11.17
N ARG A 256 -14.00 13.15 10.38
CA ARG A 256 -15.25 13.78 10.83
C ARG A 256 -16.50 13.02 10.38
N ARG A 257 -16.42 12.25 9.29
CA ARG A 257 -17.56 11.56 8.67
C ARG A 257 -17.36 10.05 8.67
N SER A 258 -18.06 9.35 9.55
CA SER A 258 -17.96 7.89 9.70
C SER A 258 -18.47 7.14 8.48
N GLU A 259 -19.36 7.74 7.70
CA GLU A 259 -19.88 7.20 6.44
C GLU A 259 -18.89 7.31 5.27
N HIS A 260 -17.75 7.99 5.48
CA HIS A 260 -16.71 8.23 4.48
C HIS A 260 -15.32 7.80 4.97
N THR A 261 -15.26 6.79 5.84
CA THR A 261 -14.02 6.16 6.32
C THR A 261 -14.16 4.64 6.26
N GLY A 262 -13.04 3.91 6.37
CA GLY A 262 -13.02 2.45 6.34
C GLY A 262 -13.58 1.83 5.04
N MET A 263 -14.36 0.76 5.16
CA MET A 263 -14.89 0.06 3.97
C MET A 263 -15.82 0.92 3.09
N PRO A 264 -16.74 1.76 3.63
CA PRO A 264 -17.47 2.75 2.82
C PRO A 264 -16.55 3.71 2.04
N TYR A 265 -15.42 4.10 2.61
CA TYR A 265 -14.41 4.90 1.89
C TYR A 265 -13.82 4.14 0.70
N ALA A 266 -13.44 2.88 0.91
CA ALA A 266 -12.88 2.03 -0.13
C ALA A 266 -13.86 1.85 -1.30
N LEU A 267 -15.12 1.52 -1.03
CA LEU A 267 -16.13 1.35 -2.09
C LEU A 267 -16.33 2.62 -2.91
N HIS A 268 -16.59 3.76 -2.27
CA HIS A 268 -16.80 5.02 -2.99
C HIS A 268 -15.56 5.45 -3.79
N GLY A 269 -14.35 5.24 -3.23
CA GLY A 269 -13.11 5.56 -3.93
C GLY A 269 -12.89 4.66 -5.15
N VAL A 270 -13.17 3.36 -5.03
CA VAL A 270 -13.12 2.40 -6.15
C VAL A 270 -14.14 2.77 -7.23
N GLU A 271 -15.36 3.16 -6.86
CA GLU A 271 -16.38 3.60 -7.82
C GLU A 271 -15.95 4.85 -8.60
N GLN A 272 -15.41 5.86 -7.91
CA GLN A 272 -14.88 7.07 -8.57
C GLN A 272 -13.69 6.75 -9.48
N LEU A 273 -12.81 5.84 -9.06
CA LEU A 273 -11.66 5.43 -9.86
C LEU A 273 -12.09 4.67 -11.11
N LYS A 274 -13.07 3.76 -10.99
CA LYS A 274 -13.67 3.06 -12.13
C LYS A 274 -14.31 4.01 -13.13
N ALA A 275 -15.09 4.98 -12.65
CA ALA A 275 -15.70 5.99 -13.51
C ALA A 275 -14.62 6.80 -14.25
N ALA A 276 -13.59 7.28 -13.53
CA ALA A 276 -12.50 8.04 -14.12
C ALA A 276 -11.70 7.24 -15.15
N MET A 277 -11.47 5.94 -14.91
CA MET A 277 -10.82 5.04 -15.85
C MET A 277 -11.68 4.79 -17.09
N GLN A 278 -12.99 4.57 -16.92
CA GLN A 278 -13.92 4.35 -18.02
C GLN A 278 -13.99 5.57 -18.96
N GLU A 279 -14.04 6.78 -18.40
CA GLU A 279 -14.00 8.03 -19.17
C GLU A 279 -12.72 8.19 -20.00
N ARG A 280 -11.61 7.57 -19.55
CA ARG A 280 -10.30 7.62 -20.19
C ARG A 280 -10.00 6.38 -21.04
N GLY A 281 -10.92 5.42 -21.13
CA GLY A 281 -10.70 4.16 -21.84
C GLY A 281 -9.59 3.29 -21.26
N LEU A 282 -9.36 3.38 -19.94
CA LEU A 282 -8.30 2.65 -19.25
C LEU A 282 -8.80 1.33 -18.67
N ASP A 283 -7.99 0.28 -18.81
CA ASP A 283 -8.21 -1.03 -18.19
C ASP A 283 -7.03 -1.35 -17.28
N LYS A 284 -7.15 -0.91 -16.02
CA LYS A 284 -6.17 -1.13 -14.95
C LYS A 284 -6.78 -2.00 -13.86
N LYS A 285 -5.94 -2.77 -13.17
CA LYS A 285 -6.40 -3.53 -12.01
C LYS A 285 -6.59 -2.58 -10.83
N LEU A 286 -7.53 -2.93 -9.97
CA LEU A 286 -7.92 -2.12 -8.82
C LEU A 286 -7.36 -2.73 -7.55
N ILE A 287 -6.89 -1.87 -6.64
CA ILE A 287 -6.44 -2.25 -5.31
C ILE A 287 -7.07 -1.33 -4.26
N THR A 288 -7.50 -1.89 -3.12
CA THR A 288 -7.91 -1.06 -1.99
C THR A 288 -7.71 -1.76 -0.65
N TYR A 289 -7.28 -0.98 0.34
CA TYR A 289 -7.04 -1.46 1.69
C TYR A 289 -7.23 -0.29 2.67
N PRO A 290 -8.46 -0.05 3.15
CA PRO A 290 -8.76 1.10 3.99
C PRO A 290 -8.38 0.85 5.46
N ASN A 291 -8.41 1.90 6.28
CA ASN A 291 -8.35 1.78 7.75
C ASN A 291 -9.50 0.92 8.29
N ALA A 292 -9.38 0.43 9.52
CA ALA A 292 -10.47 -0.22 10.24
C ALA A 292 -11.54 0.79 10.74
N GLY A 293 -12.06 1.61 9.84
CA GLY A 293 -12.94 2.72 10.18
C GLY A 293 -12.19 3.94 10.72
N MET A 294 -12.89 4.75 11.52
CA MET A 294 -12.37 6.04 11.99
C MET A 294 -11.38 5.84 13.15
N PRO A 295 -10.22 6.52 13.12
CA PRO A 295 -9.34 6.55 14.30
C PRO A 295 -10.01 7.35 15.43
N GLN A 296 -10.00 6.79 16.63
CA GLN A 296 -10.51 7.41 17.86
C GLN A 296 -9.48 7.24 18.98
N LEU A 297 -9.46 8.15 19.96
CA LEU A 297 -8.64 7.97 21.15
C LEU A 297 -9.47 7.31 22.26
N ASN A 298 -8.95 6.23 22.84
CA ASN A 298 -9.54 5.65 24.04
C ASN A 298 -9.16 6.44 25.31
N SER A 299 -9.67 6.02 26.47
CA SER A 299 -9.40 6.66 27.76
C SER A 299 -7.92 6.66 28.18
N ALA A 300 -7.10 5.80 27.58
CA ALA A 300 -5.66 5.73 27.79
C ALA A 300 -4.86 6.51 26.73
N LEU A 301 -5.51 7.38 25.95
CA LEU A 301 -4.93 8.16 24.86
C LEU A 301 -4.25 7.30 23.77
N ARG A 302 -4.74 6.07 23.59
CA ARG A 302 -4.31 5.19 22.50
C ARG A 302 -5.30 5.24 21.36
N THR A 303 -4.80 5.24 20.13
CA THR A 303 -5.63 5.16 18.93
C THR A 303 -6.30 3.79 18.84
N ILE A 304 -7.61 3.77 18.71
CA ILE A 304 -8.46 2.62 18.39
C ILE A 304 -9.22 2.91 17.10
N TYR A 305 -9.71 1.86 16.46
CA TYR A 305 -10.39 1.92 15.17
C TYR A 305 -11.80 1.36 15.29
N SER A 306 -12.74 1.96 14.57
CA SER A 306 -14.18 1.80 14.84
C SER A 306 -14.84 0.59 14.19
N GLN A 307 -14.23 -0.04 13.17
CA GLN A 307 -14.78 -1.22 12.50
C GLN A 307 -14.08 -2.50 12.97
N SER A 308 -14.87 -3.50 13.30
CA SER A 308 -14.44 -4.86 13.64
C SER A 308 -14.11 -5.71 12.40
N PRO A 309 -13.43 -6.88 12.58
CA PRO A 309 -13.21 -7.85 11.52
C PRO A 309 -14.49 -8.22 10.76
N GLU A 310 -15.58 -8.51 11.47
CA GLU A 310 -16.86 -8.94 10.89
C GLU A 310 -17.53 -7.82 10.10
N GLU A 311 -17.53 -6.59 10.63
CA GLU A 311 -18.10 -5.43 9.96
C GLU A 311 -17.36 -5.10 8.66
N MET A 312 -16.02 -5.17 8.66
CA MET A 312 -15.23 -4.97 7.44
C MET A 312 -15.41 -6.12 6.46
N ALA A 313 -15.42 -7.37 6.94
CA ALA A 313 -15.55 -8.55 6.09
C ALA A 313 -16.89 -8.59 5.31
N ALA A 314 -17.95 -7.98 5.84
CA ALA A 314 -19.23 -7.88 5.17
C ALA A 314 -19.18 -7.13 3.82
N TYR A 315 -18.18 -6.26 3.61
CA TYR A 315 -17.99 -5.49 2.37
C TYR A 315 -17.12 -6.20 1.32
N ILE A 316 -16.47 -7.30 1.70
CA ILE A 316 -15.52 -8.00 0.81
C ILE A 316 -16.21 -8.54 -0.46
N PRO A 317 -17.42 -9.13 -0.40
CA PRO A 317 -18.13 -9.54 -1.61
C PRO A 317 -18.45 -8.37 -2.55
N ASP A 318 -18.81 -7.20 -2.00
CA ASP A 318 -19.13 -6.01 -2.80
C ASP A 318 -17.89 -5.45 -3.49
N LEU A 319 -16.74 -5.42 -2.80
CA LEU A 319 -15.46 -5.02 -3.38
C LEU A 319 -15.01 -6.00 -4.48
N ALA A 320 -15.17 -7.30 -4.25
CA ALA A 320 -14.88 -8.32 -5.27
C ALA A 320 -15.79 -8.15 -6.49
N ALA A 321 -17.10 -7.96 -6.29
CA ALA A 321 -18.07 -7.70 -7.35
C ALA A 321 -17.81 -6.38 -8.09
N ALA A 322 -17.24 -5.39 -7.41
CA ALA A 322 -16.79 -4.14 -8.02
C ALA A 322 -15.54 -4.33 -8.91
N GLY A 323 -14.93 -5.52 -8.94
CA GLY A 323 -13.75 -5.82 -9.76
C GLY A 323 -12.42 -5.44 -9.10
N VAL A 324 -12.40 -5.31 -7.77
CA VAL A 324 -11.16 -5.08 -7.04
C VAL A 324 -10.30 -6.35 -7.08
N GLN A 325 -9.06 -6.20 -7.56
CA GLN A 325 -8.13 -7.30 -7.79
C GLN A 325 -7.27 -7.61 -6.54
N ILE A 326 -6.98 -6.60 -5.73
CA ILE A 326 -6.28 -6.75 -4.44
C ILE A 326 -7.08 -6.03 -3.34
N ILE A 327 -7.47 -6.76 -2.29
CA ILE A 327 -8.22 -6.23 -1.15
C ILE A 327 -7.42 -6.47 0.13
N GLY A 328 -7.30 -5.48 1.02
CA GLY A 328 -6.65 -5.69 2.32
C GLY A 328 -7.08 -4.68 3.36
N GLY A 329 -6.17 -4.41 4.31
CA GLY A 329 -6.37 -3.43 5.36
C GLY A 329 -5.20 -2.48 5.54
N CYS A 330 -5.47 -1.32 6.14
CA CYS A 330 -4.44 -0.35 6.55
C CYS A 330 -4.48 -0.20 8.07
N CYS A 331 -4.39 1.02 8.60
CA CYS A 331 -4.27 1.23 10.04
C CYS A 331 -5.48 0.66 10.80
N GLY A 332 -5.18 -0.06 11.90
CA GLY A 332 -6.20 -0.71 12.74
C GLY A 332 -6.64 -2.10 12.28
N THR A 333 -6.26 -2.52 11.08
CA THR A 333 -6.54 -3.88 10.60
C THR A 333 -5.47 -4.85 11.09
N THR A 334 -5.93 -5.99 11.59
CA THR A 334 -5.10 -7.00 12.28
C THR A 334 -5.17 -8.33 11.53
N PRO A 335 -4.37 -9.35 11.91
CA PRO A 335 -4.53 -10.71 11.38
C PRO A 335 -5.96 -11.27 11.52
N ASP A 336 -6.75 -10.86 12.51
CA ASP A 336 -8.17 -11.26 12.62
C ASP A 336 -9.04 -10.71 11.49
N HIS A 337 -8.76 -9.47 11.05
CA HIS A 337 -9.45 -8.88 9.91
C HIS A 337 -9.13 -9.66 8.63
N ILE A 338 -7.86 -9.97 8.39
CA ILE A 338 -7.43 -10.74 7.21
C ILE A 338 -8.03 -12.15 7.21
N ARG A 339 -8.10 -12.82 8.38
CA ARG A 339 -8.82 -14.09 8.53
C ARG A 339 -10.30 -13.96 8.16
N ALA A 340 -10.96 -12.89 8.60
CA ALA A 340 -12.35 -12.64 8.27
C ALA A 340 -12.54 -12.36 6.76
N PHE A 341 -11.62 -11.62 6.14
CA PHE A 341 -11.65 -11.33 4.70
C PHE A 341 -11.45 -12.60 3.88
N ARG A 342 -10.52 -13.48 4.29
CA ARG A 342 -10.31 -14.78 3.64
C ARG A 342 -11.58 -15.62 3.66
N ARG A 343 -12.24 -15.72 4.82
CA ARG A 343 -13.53 -16.44 4.92
C ARG A 343 -14.63 -15.83 4.05
N ALA A 344 -14.59 -14.51 3.83
CA ALA A 344 -15.59 -13.84 2.99
C ALA A 344 -15.31 -14.00 1.48
N LEU A 345 -14.03 -14.11 1.06
CA LEU A 345 -13.66 -14.39 -0.33
C LEU A 345 -13.79 -15.87 -0.71
N ASP A 346 -13.49 -16.77 0.22
CA ASP A 346 -13.54 -18.23 0.05
C ASP A 346 -14.56 -18.86 1.03
N PRO A 347 -15.87 -18.65 0.81
CA PRO A 347 -16.92 -19.05 1.75
C PRO A 347 -17.16 -20.56 1.90
#